data_AF-A0A9X1MEH2-F1
#
_entry.id   AF-A0A9X1MEH2-F1
#
_cell.length_a   1.000
_cell.length_b   1.000
_cell.length_c   1.000
_cell.angle_alpha   90.00
_cell.angle_beta   90.00
_cell.angle_gamma   90.00
#
_symmetry.space_group_name_H-M   'P 1'
#
loop_
_entity.id
_entity.type
_entity.pdbx_description
1 polymer ?
#
loop_
_entity_poly.entity_id
_entity_poly.type
_entity_poly.pdbx_seq_one_letter_code
_entity_poly.pdbx_strand_id
1 'polypeptide(L)'
;MPVPAVGAVVSTLPTGYLENTAPAAPATDGSGFATQLAGAVDNAQQLSSTSKELAVKAVTGDLDDIHAATIASTRASVTLELVAAVRNKSVDAFNEIMRMQA
;
A
#
# COMPACT_ATOMS: atom_id res chain seq x y z
N MET A 1 -34.58 -27.24 52.02
CA MET A 1 -33.61 -27.36 50.91
C MET A 1 -34.38 -27.67 49.63
N PRO A 2 -34.21 -26.87 48.58
CA PRO A 2 -34.00 -27.45 47.25
C PRO A 2 -32.85 -26.75 46.51
N VAL A 3 -31.94 -27.53 45.94
CA VAL A 3 -30.88 -27.00 45.06
C VAL A 3 -31.45 -26.80 43.64
N PRO A 4 -31.10 -25.70 42.95
CA PRO A 4 -31.54 -25.45 41.58
C PRO A 4 -30.83 -26.39 40.58
N ALA A 5 -31.56 -26.77 39.53
CA ALA A 5 -31.12 -27.70 38.49
C ALA A 5 -29.94 -27.12 37.66
N VAL A 6 -28.99 -27.99 37.31
CA VAL A 6 -27.85 -27.64 36.46
C VAL A 6 -28.33 -27.41 35.02
N GLY A 7 -28.07 -26.22 34.49
CA GLY A 7 -28.41 -25.83 33.12
C GLY A 7 -27.62 -26.61 32.06
N ALA A 8 -28.21 -26.76 30.88
CA ALA A 8 -27.69 -27.57 29.79
C ALA A 8 -26.28 -27.13 29.33
N VAL A 9 -25.45 -28.12 29.01
CA VAL A 9 -24.08 -27.92 28.52
C VAL A 9 -24.07 -27.22 27.16
N VAL A 10 -23.30 -26.14 27.09
CA VAL A 10 -23.15 -25.29 25.90
C VAL A 10 -22.32 -26.03 24.84
N SER A 11 -22.81 -26.02 23.60
CA SER A 11 -22.11 -26.62 22.45
C SER A 11 -20.82 -25.86 22.16
N THR A 12 -19.68 -26.54 22.26
CA THR A 12 -18.37 -25.96 21.96
C THR A 12 -18.13 -25.95 20.45
N LEU A 13 -18.52 -24.87 19.78
CA LEU A 13 -18.00 -24.57 18.46
C LEU A 13 -16.49 -24.32 18.55
N PRO A 14 -15.67 -24.80 17.60
CA PRO A 14 -14.19 -24.80 17.67
C PRO A 14 -13.53 -23.42 17.56
N THR A 15 -14.27 -22.33 17.81
CA THR A 15 -13.75 -20.94 17.78
C THR A 15 -14.25 -20.12 18.98
N GLY A 16 -14.94 -20.72 19.95
CA GLY A 16 -15.44 -20.03 21.15
C GLY A 16 -14.37 -19.64 22.17
N TYR A 17 -13.11 -20.06 21.98
CA TYR A 17 -11.97 -19.71 22.86
C TYR A 17 -11.28 -18.40 22.43
N LEU A 18 -11.70 -17.78 21.33
CA LEU A 18 -11.26 -16.43 21.00
C LEU A 18 -12.08 -15.46 21.85
N GLU A 19 -11.60 -15.23 23.06
CA GLU A 19 -12.06 -14.14 23.92
C GLU A 19 -12.13 -12.87 23.09
N ASN A 20 -13.33 -12.30 23.00
CA ASN A 20 -13.65 -11.02 22.38
C ASN A 20 -12.73 -9.94 22.97
N THR A 21 -11.58 -9.74 22.33
CA THR A 21 -10.60 -8.75 22.74
C THR A 21 -11.00 -7.42 22.12
N ALA A 22 -11.91 -6.72 22.81
CA ALA A 22 -12.11 -5.26 22.72
C ALA A 22 -12.45 -4.71 21.31
N PRO A 23 -12.89 -3.44 21.19
CA PRO A 23 -13.71 -3.00 20.07
C PRO A 23 -12.92 -3.04 18.77
N ALA A 24 -13.64 -3.35 17.68
CA ALA A 24 -13.19 -3.11 16.33
C ALA A 24 -12.36 -1.82 16.28
N ALA A 25 -11.12 -1.94 15.80
CA ALA A 25 -10.31 -0.78 15.48
C ALA A 25 -11.20 0.24 14.77
N PRO A 26 -11.12 1.54 15.12
CA PRO A 26 -11.90 2.53 14.39
C PRO A 26 -11.59 2.29 12.92
N ALA A 27 -12.64 2.04 12.14
CA ALA A 27 -12.50 1.96 10.69
C ALA A 27 -11.64 3.16 10.33
N THR A 28 -10.44 2.92 9.81
CA THR A 28 -9.55 4.00 9.41
C THR A 28 -10.29 4.74 8.33
N ASP A 29 -11.02 5.79 8.71
CA ASP A 29 -11.63 6.72 7.78
C ASP A 29 -10.51 7.08 6.82
N GLY A 30 -10.71 6.88 5.52
CA GLY A 30 -9.67 6.94 4.50
C GLY A 30 -8.86 8.24 4.48
N SER A 31 -9.19 9.21 5.35
CA SER A 31 -8.38 10.33 5.82
C SER A 31 -6.88 10.03 5.98
N GLY A 32 -6.46 8.93 6.63
CA GLY A 32 -5.04 8.62 6.81
C GLY A 32 -4.33 8.36 5.48
N PHE A 33 -4.96 7.57 4.61
CA PHE A 33 -4.49 7.28 3.26
C PHE A 33 -4.55 8.52 2.35
N ALA A 34 -5.62 9.30 2.44
CA ALA A 34 -5.80 10.53 1.68
C ALA A 34 -4.75 11.59 2.04
N THR A 35 -4.40 11.72 3.32
CA THR A 35 -3.36 12.64 3.79
C THR A 35 -1.97 12.18 3.32
N GLN A 36 -1.70 10.87 3.34
CA GLN A 36 -0.45 10.31 2.80
C GLN A 36 -0.36 10.45 1.28
N LEU A 37 -1.46 10.25 0.57
CA LEU A 37 -1.54 10.42 -0.88
C LEU A 37 -1.35 11.88 -1.27
N ALA A 38 -1.98 12.82 -0.55
CA ALA A 38 -1.79 14.25 -0.76
C ALA A 38 -0.33 14.65 -0.51
N GLY A 39 0.28 14.17 0.58
CA GLY A 39 1.71 14.40 0.85
C GLY A 39 2.63 13.79 -0.21
N ALA A 40 2.28 12.62 -0.75
CA ALA A 40 3.03 11.99 -1.84
C ALA A 40 2.93 12.77 -3.17
N VAL A 41 1.75 13.33 -3.48
CA VAL A 41 1.54 14.19 -4.66
C VAL A 41 2.35 15.48 -4.54
N ASP A 42 2.35 16.11 -3.36
CA ASP A 42 3.12 17.32 -3.12
C ASP A 42 4.64 17.05 -3.22
N ASN A 43 5.09 15.92 -2.66
CA ASN A 43 6.47 15.47 -2.78
C ASN A 43 6.87 15.18 -4.24
N ALA A 44 5.97 14.57 -5.03
CA ALA A 44 6.20 14.32 -6.45
C ALA A 44 6.29 15.64 -7.26
N GLN A 45 5.47 16.64 -6.92
CA GLN A 45 5.53 17.96 -7.54
C GLN A 45 6.88 18.64 -7.24
N GLN A 46 7.33 18.55 -5.99
CA GLN A 46 8.60 19.11 -5.54
C GLN A 46 9.79 18.41 -6.22
N LEU A 47 9.75 17.07 -6.30
CA LEU A 47 10.75 16.27 -6.99
C LEU A 47 10.79 16.60 -8.50
N SER A 48 9.64 16.77 -9.14
CA SER A 48 9.55 17.17 -10.55
C SER A 48 10.16 18.55 -10.80
N SER A 49 9.99 19.49 -9.87
CA SER A 49 10.60 20.82 -9.95
C SER A 49 12.12 20.75 -9.82
N THR A 50 12.63 19.99 -8.85
CA THR A 50 14.07 19.75 -8.67
C THR A 50 14.68 19.05 -9.89
N SER A 51 13.98 18.07 -10.47
CA SER A 51 14.41 17.40 -11.70
C SER A 51 14.47 18.35 -12.90
N LYS A 52 13.54 19.30 -13.03
CA LYS A 52 13.61 20.34 -14.08
C LYS A 52 14.83 21.24 -13.90
N GLU A 53 15.14 21.63 -12.66
CA GLU A 53 16.30 22.45 -12.36
C GLU A 53 17.63 21.71 -12.66
N LEU A 54 17.69 20.41 -12.32
CA LEU A 54 18.82 19.54 -12.65
C LEU A 54 18.92 19.24 -14.15
N ALA A 55 17.79 19.13 -14.87
CA ALA A 55 17.78 18.94 -16.31
C ALA A 55 18.30 20.19 -17.06
N VAL A 56 17.97 21.39 -16.57
CA VAL A 56 18.54 22.65 -17.09
C VAL A 56 20.05 22.68 -16.88
N LYS A 57 20.54 22.22 -15.71
CA LYS A 57 21.98 22.09 -15.41
C LYS A 57 22.69 20.98 -16.21
N ALA A 58 21.97 19.93 -16.62
CA ALA A 58 22.50 18.87 -17.47
C ALA A 58 22.64 19.30 -18.94
N VAL A 59 21.74 20.16 -19.44
CA VAL A 59 21.80 20.71 -20.81
C VAL A 59 22.95 21.72 -20.99
N THR A 60 23.46 22.32 -19.91
CA THR A 60 24.63 23.24 -19.94
C THR A 60 25.97 22.57 -20.22
N GLY A 61 26.04 21.24 -20.38
CA GLY A 61 27.15 20.59 -21.10
C GLY A 61 28.28 19.97 -20.28
N ASP A 62 28.11 19.73 -18.97
CA ASP A 62 29.02 18.89 -18.18
C ASP A 62 28.69 17.40 -18.39
N LEU A 63 29.03 16.87 -19.57
CA LEU A 63 28.89 15.45 -19.89
C LEU A 63 30.21 14.72 -19.60
N ASP A 64 30.50 14.46 -18.32
CA ASP A 64 31.71 13.72 -17.89
C ASP A 64 31.48 12.21 -17.68
N ASP A 65 30.23 11.71 -17.75
CA ASP A 65 29.94 10.34 -17.28
C ASP A 65 28.97 9.55 -18.17
N ILE A 66 29.52 8.85 -19.17
CA ILE A 66 28.83 7.79 -19.94
C ILE A 66 28.24 6.70 -19.00
N HIS A 67 28.83 6.53 -17.81
CA HIS A 67 28.31 5.67 -16.76
C HIS A 67 26.94 6.12 -16.23
N ALA A 68 26.69 7.43 -16.14
CA ALA A 68 25.40 7.96 -15.68
C ALA A 68 24.26 7.62 -16.65
N ALA A 69 24.51 7.68 -17.96
CA ALA A 69 23.52 7.26 -18.97
C ALA A 69 23.17 5.78 -18.86
N THR A 70 24.16 4.93 -18.56
CA THR A 70 23.95 3.48 -18.42
C THR A 70 23.22 3.14 -17.12
N ILE A 71 23.57 3.79 -16.00
CA ILE A 71 22.87 3.66 -14.72
C ILE A 71 21.42 4.16 -14.83
N ALA A 72 21.20 5.28 -15.53
CA ALA A 72 19.87 5.82 -15.76
C ALA A 72 19.00 4.86 -16.57
N SER A 73 19.55 4.25 -17.63
CA SER A 73 18.86 3.24 -18.44
C SER A 73 18.46 2.02 -17.60
N THR A 74 19.39 1.47 -16.81
CA THR A 74 19.11 0.32 -15.92
C THR A 74 18.04 0.66 -14.88
N ARG A 75 18.11 1.85 -14.26
CA ARG A 75 17.12 2.30 -13.29
C ARG A 75 15.74 2.48 -13.94
N ALA A 76 15.67 3.01 -15.16
CA ALA A 76 14.43 3.17 -15.90
C ALA A 76 13.78 1.80 -16.19
N SER A 77 14.56 0.82 -16.64
CA SER A 77 14.07 -0.54 -16.88
C SER A 77 13.49 -1.18 -15.62
N VAL A 78 14.23 -1.14 -14.50
CA VAL A 78 13.75 -1.70 -13.21
C VAL A 78 12.50 -0.98 -12.70
N THR A 79 12.42 0.35 -12.89
CA THR A 79 11.25 1.14 -12.51
C THR A 79 10.03 0.74 -13.33
N LEU A 80 10.19 0.54 -14.64
CA LEU A 80 9.10 0.11 -15.51
C LEU A 80 8.59 -1.29 -15.14
N GLU A 81 9.49 -2.21 -14.82
CA GLU A 81 9.13 -3.55 -14.33
C GLU A 81 8.36 -3.48 -13.01
N LEU A 82 8.80 -2.63 -12.08
CA LEU A 82 8.09 -2.42 -10.82
C LEU A 82 6.69 -1.84 -11.04
N VAL A 83 6.54 -0.85 -11.92
CA VAL A 83 5.24 -0.26 -12.27
C VAL A 83 4.32 -1.31 -12.88
N ALA A 84 4.83 -2.17 -13.76
CA ALA A 84 4.06 -3.27 -14.34
C ALA A 84 3.61 -4.27 -13.27
N ALA A 85 4.49 -4.62 -12.33
CA ALA A 85 4.16 -5.52 -11.22
C ALA A 85 3.08 -4.92 -10.29
N VAL A 86 3.19 -3.62 -9.96
CA VAL A 86 2.17 -2.91 -9.17
C VAL A 86 0.84 -2.88 -9.91
N ARG A 87 0.84 -2.52 -11.20
CA ARG A 87 -0.37 -2.53 -12.04
C ARG A 87 -1.06 -3.89 -12.02
N ASN A 88 -0.30 -4.97 -12.24
CA ASN A 88 -0.83 -6.33 -12.25
C ASN A 88 -1.42 -6.68 -10.88
N LYS A 89 -0.71 -6.39 -9.79
CA LYS A 89 -1.20 -6.68 -8.43
C LYS A 89 -2.44 -5.86 -8.07
N SER A 90 -2.56 -4.62 -8.54
CA SER A 90 -3.74 -3.80 -8.37
C SER A 90 -4.95 -4.38 -9.11
N VAL A 91 -4.77 -4.89 -10.33
CA VAL A 91 -5.83 -5.55 -11.10
C VAL A 91 -6.26 -6.86 -10.44
N ASP A 92 -5.30 -7.65 -9.95
CA ASP A 92 -5.60 -8.88 -9.21
C ASP A 92 -6.40 -8.58 -7.93
N ALA A 93 -6.00 -7.55 -7.17
CA ALA A 93 -6.71 -7.13 -5.97
C ALA A 93 -8.14 -6.66 -6.28
N PHE A 94 -8.35 -5.93 -7.37
CA PHE A 94 -9.68 -5.54 -7.81
C PHE A 94 -10.55 -6.74 -8.19
N ASN A 95 -10.01 -7.68 -8.96
CA ASN A 95 -10.71 -8.92 -9.31
C ASN A 95 -11.04 -9.77 -8.09
N GLU A 96 -10.15 -9.86 -7.11
CA GLU A 96 -10.38 -10.60 -5.87
C GLU A 96 -11.51 -9.97 -5.04
N ILE A 97 -11.56 -8.63 -4.94
CA ILE A 97 -12.66 -7.91 -4.28
C ILE A 97 -13.98 -8.19 -5.01
N MET A 98 -14.00 -8.16 -6.35
CA MET A 98 -15.20 -8.50 -7.12
C MET A 98 -15.64 -9.95 -6.92
N ARG A 99 -14.71 -10.90 -6.73
CA ARG A 99 -15.01 -12.30 -6.40
C ARG A 99 -15.50 -12.51 -4.96
N MET A 100 -15.05 -11.70 -4.00
CA MET A 100 -15.56 -11.78 -2.61
C MET A 100 -16.96 -11.17 -2.46
N GLN A 101 -17.34 -10.22 -3.32
CA GLN A 101 -18.64 -9.55 -3.27
C GLN A 101 -19.73 -10.18 -4.16
N ALA A 102 -19.37 -11.20 -4.96
CA ALA A 102 -20.30 -11.96 -5.81
C ALA A 102 -20.76 -13.26 -5.15
#